data_AF-A0A7C2GRY2-F1
#
_entry.id   AF-A0A7C2GRY2-F1
#
_cell.length_a   1.000
_cell.length_b   1.000
_cell.length_c   1.000
_cell.angle_alpha   90.00
_cell.angle_beta   90.00
_cell.angle_gamma   90.00
#
_symmetry.space_group_name_H-M   'P 1'
#
loop_
_entity.id
_entity.type
_entity.pdbx_description
1 polymer ?
#
loop_
_entity_poly.entity_id
_entity_poly.type
_entity_poly.pdbx_seq_one_letter_code
_entity_poly.pdbx_strand_id
1 'polypeptide(L)'
;MTEAAAFKRCNSSPTITCGRARVRGREECAYRVEVWIEDGELYSQCSCPYWGVCKHVVAVLLAWLDRREEIHQDAPAVGHAEPLAAWMETLPPELLRDLLLEESRTNSAVEEALRRWREMLRPERVPHYLALLFRRMSEASSKGIARSERHIVHVLAWAKTFDPAAAGAIARETLKRAVELRRRRPDAELMAVLTQTVELVEAQTRVFEDDPKLAKSILRDTLALFLLGRAPARALLEPALIVWTERWGHRADVIAELKRQLSEADTGAYALLAKLYRREGRIEEYEAARQKSLVSEEDYLELFEHYLQVNYPDRAMRVGERGIRMLGSNASRLAERLAALYEEWGETARAEKLLKRRRRT
;
A
#
# COMPACT_ATOMS: atom_id res chain seq x y z
N MET A 1 -2.88 38.36 16.41
CA MET A 1 -1.66 38.48 17.23
C MET A 1 -1.01 37.11 17.32
N THR A 2 0.22 37.00 16.84
CA THR A 2 1.04 35.77 16.87
C THR A 2 1.80 35.78 18.20
N GLU A 3 1.57 34.80 19.07
CA GLU A 3 2.35 34.68 20.31
C GLU A 3 3.67 33.95 19.98
N ALA A 4 4.77 34.67 20.23
CA ALA A 4 6.19 34.29 20.13
C ALA A 4 6.52 33.11 19.20
N ALA A 5 7.02 33.42 17.99
CA ALA A 5 7.72 32.46 17.16
C ALA A 5 9.15 32.29 17.68
N ALA A 6 9.49 31.11 18.21
CA ALA A 6 10.87 30.78 18.56
C ALA A 6 11.45 29.90 17.44
N PHE A 7 12.37 30.46 16.65
CA PHE A 7 13.11 29.75 15.59
C PHE A 7 14.53 29.43 16.08
N LYS A 8 14.95 28.17 15.98
CA LYS A 8 16.25 27.68 16.51
C LYS A 8 16.87 26.61 15.60
N ARG A 9 18.17 26.41 15.71
CA ARG A 9 18.83 25.24 15.11
C ARG A 9 18.38 23.97 15.85
N CYS A 10 18.06 22.92 15.11
CA CYS A 10 17.59 21.66 15.65
C CYS A 10 18.79 20.88 16.20
N ASN A 11 18.77 20.52 17.50
CA ASN A 11 19.89 19.84 18.16
C ASN A 11 20.21 18.45 17.58
N SER A 12 19.33 17.88 16.74
CA SER A 12 19.51 16.57 16.12
C SER A 12 20.27 16.60 14.78
N SER A 13 20.47 17.77 14.16
CA SER A 13 21.32 17.95 12.98
C SER A 13 21.64 19.43 12.74
N PRO A 14 22.93 19.80 12.56
CA PRO A 14 23.36 21.20 12.41
C PRO A 14 22.84 21.88 11.13
N THR A 15 22.26 21.11 10.20
CA THR A 15 21.66 21.57 8.94
C THR A 15 20.17 21.92 9.05
N ILE A 16 19.50 21.59 10.17
CA ILE A 16 18.05 21.79 10.31
C ILE A 16 17.79 23.01 11.20
N THR A 17 17.03 23.99 10.70
CA THR A 17 16.51 25.12 11.49
C THR A 17 15.00 24.94 11.66
N CYS A 18 14.49 24.90 12.89
CA CYS A 18 13.09 24.66 13.20
C CYS A 18 12.51 25.79 14.07
N GLY A 19 11.32 26.27 13.71
CA GLY A 19 10.55 27.26 14.45
C GLY A 19 9.16 26.78 14.82
N ARG A 20 8.74 27.03 16.06
CA ARG A 20 7.38 26.76 16.53
C ARG A 20 6.72 28.03 17.03
N ALA A 21 5.46 28.21 16.69
CA ALA A 21 4.68 29.40 17.02
C ALA A 21 3.20 29.06 17.26
N ARG A 22 2.51 29.94 17.99
CA ARG A 22 1.06 29.90 18.16
C ARG A 22 0.42 31.09 17.44
N VAL A 23 -0.48 30.81 16.52
CA VAL A 23 -1.15 31.82 15.68
C VAL A 23 -2.62 31.89 16.06
N ARG A 24 -3.08 33.03 16.59
CA ARG A 24 -4.50 33.21 16.89
C ARG A 24 -5.34 33.15 15.60
N GLY A 25 -6.41 32.35 15.66
CA GLY A 25 -7.41 32.20 14.62
C GLY A 25 -8.67 33.03 14.89
N ARG A 26 -9.78 32.64 14.25
CA ARG A 26 -11.13 33.14 14.56
C ARG A 26 -11.73 32.44 15.80
N GLU A 27 -11.17 31.29 16.17
CA GLU A 27 -11.52 30.51 17.37
C GLU A 27 -10.73 31.01 18.59
N GLU A 28 -11.21 30.69 19.80
CA GLU A 28 -10.59 31.08 21.08
C GLU A 28 -9.20 30.42 21.29
N CYS A 29 -8.93 29.31 20.61
CA CYS A 29 -7.64 28.61 20.63
C CYS A 29 -6.70 29.05 19.49
N ALA A 30 -5.42 29.26 19.82
CA ALA A 30 -4.37 29.52 18.83
C ALA A 30 -3.93 28.25 18.09
N TYR A 31 -3.76 28.34 16.77
CA TYR A 31 -3.21 27.26 15.96
C TYR A 31 -1.72 27.11 16.20
N ARG A 32 -1.27 25.89 16.54
CA ARG A 32 0.14 25.51 16.50
C ARG A 32 0.63 25.45 15.06
N VAL A 33 1.74 26.12 14.80
CA VAL A 33 2.47 26.11 13.53
C VAL A 33 3.91 25.72 13.81
N GLU A 34 4.42 24.78 13.02
CA GLU A 34 5.81 24.35 13.02
C GLU A 34 6.36 24.59 11.61
N VAL A 35 7.56 25.13 11.51
CA VAL A 35 8.26 25.40 10.25
C VAL A 35 9.68 24.89 10.41
N TRP A 36 10.21 24.17 9.43
CA TRP A 36 11.60 23.72 9.48
C TRP A 36 12.27 23.75 8.11
N ILE A 37 13.60 23.90 8.09
CA ILE A 37 14.42 23.79 6.89
C ILE A 37 15.16 22.47 6.96
N GLU A 38 15.03 21.64 5.94
CA GLU A 38 15.75 20.36 5.78
C GLU A 38 16.23 20.28 4.33
N ASP A 39 17.51 19.96 4.11
CA ASP A 39 18.15 19.88 2.78
C ASP A 39 17.98 21.14 1.89
N GLY A 40 17.90 22.32 2.52
CA GLY A 40 17.71 23.60 1.81
C GLY A 40 16.26 23.90 1.41
N GLU A 41 15.33 23.00 1.71
CA GLU A 41 13.90 23.17 1.46
C GLU A 41 13.14 23.53 2.74
N LEU A 42 12.12 24.38 2.59
CA LEU A 42 11.28 24.87 3.69
C LEU A 42 10.01 24.03 3.81
N TYR A 43 9.86 23.39 4.96
CA TYR A 43 8.71 22.58 5.33
C TYR A 43 7.87 23.28 6.40
N SER A 44 6.58 22.95 6.45
CA SER A 44 5.68 23.50 7.47
C SER A 44 4.54 22.56 7.82
N GLN A 45 4.08 22.68 9.06
CA GLN A 45 2.90 22.00 9.57
C GLN A 45 2.06 22.99 10.38
N CYS A 46 0.77 23.10 10.04
CA CYS A 46 -0.20 23.85 10.83
C CYS A 46 -1.30 22.93 11.34
N SER A 47 -1.75 23.18 12.56
CA SER A 47 -2.91 22.50 13.18
C SER A 47 -4.27 23.05 12.73
N CYS A 48 -4.30 24.07 11.88
CA CYS A 48 -5.55 24.64 11.40
C CYS A 48 -6.27 23.68 10.44
N PRO A 49 -7.60 23.81 10.28
CA PRO A 49 -8.39 22.93 9.40
C PRO A 49 -8.10 23.13 7.90
N TYR A 50 -7.36 24.18 7.54
CA TYR A 50 -6.87 24.42 6.18
C TYR A 50 -5.50 23.77 5.97
N TRP A 51 -5.34 23.03 4.88
CA TRP A 51 -4.17 22.19 4.59
C TRP A 51 -3.18 22.86 3.62
N GLY A 52 -1.87 22.65 3.83
CA GLY A 52 -0.80 23.24 3.01
C GLY A 52 -0.22 24.53 3.60
N VAL A 53 0.34 25.40 2.76
CA VAL A 53 0.79 26.75 3.17
C VAL A 53 -0.45 27.60 3.47
N CYS A 54 -0.95 27.49 4.69
CA CYS A 54 -2.07 28.27 5.15
C CYS A 54 -1.59 29.67 5.58
N LYS A 55 -2.53 30.61 5.69
CA LYS A 55 -2.24 31.98 6.18
C LYS A 55 -1.53 32.01 7.54
N HIS A 56 -1.69 30.97 8.36
CA HIS A 56 -1.00 30.87 9.65
C HIS A 56 0.48 30.52 9.49
N VAL A 57 0.84 29.66 8.53
CA VAL A 57 2.25 29.42 8.17
C VAL A 57 2.88 30.71 7.66
N VAL A 58 2.19 31.40 6.76
CA VAL A 58 2.65 32.70 6.23
C VAL A 58 2.82 33.73 7.34
N ALA A 59 1.86 33.82 8.28
CA ALA A 59 1.95 34.74 9.41
C ALA A 59 3.15 34.45 10.32
N VAL A 60 3.53 33.19 10.51
CA VAL A 60 4.70 32.80 11.30
C VAL A 60 6.00 33.15 10.58
N LEU A 61 6.07 32.90 9.27
CA LEU A 61 7.23 33.25 8.46
C LEU A 61 7.43 34.77 8.38
N LEU A 62 6.36 35.54 8.19
CA LEU A 62 6.42 37.01 8.19
C LEU A 62 6.80 37.55 9.57
N ALA A 63 6.22 37.02 10.64
CA ALA A 63 6.58 37.42 12.01
C ALA A 63 8.04 37.07 12.35
N TRP A 64 8.58 35.98 11.79
CA TRP A 64 9.98 35.64 11.93
C TRP A 64 10.89 36.60 11.17
N LEU A 65 10.55 36.94 9.92
CA LEU A 65 11.31 37.94 9.13
C LEU A 65 11.35 39.30 9.82
N ASP A 66 10.24 39.71 10.44
CA ASP A 66 10.08 40.98 11.13
C ASP A 66 10.87 41.06 12.45
N ARG A 67 11.11 39.92 13.11
CA ARG A 67 11.76 39.84 14.43
C ARG A 67 13.05 39.04 14.43
N ARG A 68 13.67 38.89 13.24
CA ARG A 68 14.84 38.02 13.02
C ARG A 68 16.03 38.35 13.93
N GLU A 69 16.17 39.60 14.36
CA GLU A 69 17.27 40.09 15.21
C GLU A 69 17.03 39.83 16.71
N GLU A 70 15.77 39.68 17.15
CA GLU A 70 15.39 39.47 18.57
C GLU A 70 15.38 37.99 18.98
N ILE A 71 15.16 37.07 18.03
CA ILE A 71 14.90 35.64 18.30
C ILE A 71 16.20 34.83 18.54
N HIS A 72 17.37 35.47 18.38
CA HIS A 72 18.68 34.83 18.51
C HIS A 72 19.13 34.48 19.94
N GLN A 73 18.31 34.72 20.97
CA GLN A 73 18.69 34.45 22.37
C GLN A 73 18.01 33.20 22.95
N ASP A 74 18.85 32.41 23.62
CA ASP A 74 18.64 31.03 24.04
C ASP A 74 17.41 30.81 24.91
N ALA A 75 16.60 29.81 24.52
CA ALA A 75 15.76 29.10 25.49
C ALA A 75 15.79 27.60 25.16
N PRO A 76 15.96 26.70 26.14
CA PRO A 76 16.05 25.28 25.88
C PRO A 76 14.71 24.74 25.37
N ALA A 77 14.72 24.09 24.19
CA ALA A 77 13.58 23.35 23.69
C ALA A 77 13.57 21.97 24.36
N VAL A 78 12.75 21.79 25.39
CA VAL A 78 12.63 20.48 26.02
C VAL A 78 11.81 19.55 25.13
N GLY A 79 12.45 18.46 24.69
CA GLY A 79 11.85 17.37 23.90
C GLY A 79 10.93 16.49 24.74
N HIS A 80 9.76 17.01 25.14
CA HIS A 80 8.80 16.26 25.96
C HIS A 80 7.79 15.41 25.17
N ALA A 81 7.69 15.57 23.85
CA ALA A 81 6.62 14.94 23.06
C ALA A 81 6.83 13.42 22.84
N GLU A 82 8.06 12.98 22.62
CA GLU A 82 8.37 11.55 22.41
C GLU A 82 8.23 10.72 23.70
N PRO A 83 8.72 11.16 24.87
CA PRO A 83 8.47 10.47 26.14
C PRO A 83 6.99 10.37 26.51
N LEU A 84 6.20 11.42 26.22
CA LEU A 84 4.76 11.42 26.50
C LEU A 84 4.01 10.41 25.62
N ALA A 85 4.30 10.36 24.32
CA ALA A 85 3.64 9.43 23.42
C ALA A 85 3.93 7.96 23.79
N ALA A 86 5.19 7.64 24.09
CA ALA A 86 5.57 6.29 24.53
C ALA A 86 4.89 5.89 25.84
N TRP A 87 4.78 6.81 26.81
CA TRP A 87 4.04 6.54 28.04
C TRP A 87 2.53 6.37 27.79
N MET A 88 1.92 7.21 26.93
CA MET A 88 0.51 7.07 26.57
C MET A 88 0.19 5.72 25.90
N GLU A 89 1.12 5.18 25.10
CA GLU A 89 0.98 3.84 24.50
C GLU A 89 0.96 2.71 25.56
N THR A 90 1.41 2.95 26.80
CA THR A 90 1.34 1.98 27.91
C THR A 90 0.02 2.00 28.68
N LEU A 91 -0.82 3.02 28.45
CA LEU A 91 -2.09 3.17 29.17
C LEU A 91 -3.18 2.27 28.54
N PRO A 92 -4.01 1.59 29.36
CA PRO A 92 -5.22 0.93 28.86
C PRO A 92 -6.15 1.92 28.14
N PRO A 93 -6.73 1.56 26.98
CA PRO A 93 -7.61 2.44 26.22
C PRO A 93 -8.83 2.96 26.99
N GLU A 94 -9.36 2.16 27.91
CA GLU A 94 -10.50 2.51 28.77
C GLU A 94 -10.12 3.62 29.75
N LEU A 95 -8.96 3.48 30.41
CA LEU A 95 -8.45 4.48 31.34
C LEU A 95 -8.14 5.80 30.63
N LEU A 96 -7.52 5.75 29.45
CA LEU A 96 -7.25 6.95 28.66
C LEU A 96 -8.54 7.65 28.23
N ARG A 97 -9.59 6.89 27.89
CA ARG A 97 -10.91 7.46 27.56
C ARG A 97 -11.50 8.21 28.74
N ASP A 98 -11.49 7.60 29.93
CA ASP A 98 -12.07 8.19 31.13
C ASP A 98 -11.31 9.46 31.53
N LEU A 99 -9.97 9.45 31.48
CA LEU A 99 -9.14 10.61 31.73
C LEU A 99 -9.39 11.75 30.73
N LEU A 100 -9.52 11.45 29.43
CA LEU A 100 -9.82 12.47 28.42
C LEU A 100 -11.23 13.06 28.61
N LEU A 101 -12.20 12.25 29.04
CA LEU A 101 -13.55 12.71 29.32
C LEU A 101 -13.59 13.58 30.58
N GLU A 102 -12.90 13.18 31.65
CA GLU A 102 -12.79 13.97 32.87
C GLU A 102 -12.10 15.32 32.60
N GLU A 103 -10.95 15.29 31.93
CA GLU A 103 -10.21 16.49 31.55
C GLU A 103 -11.04 17.41 30.64
N SER A 104 -11.84 16.86 29.72
CA SER A 104 -12.70 17.67 28.85
C SER A 104 -13.78 18.46 29.59
N ARG A 105 -14.14 18.08 30.82
CA ARG A 105 -15.15 18.81 31.63
C ARG A 105 -14.58 20.10 32.24
N THR A 106 -13.27 20.14 32.44
CA THR A 106 -12.59 21.24 33.14
C THR A 106 -11.61 21.99 32.22
N ASN A 107 -11.29 21.43 31.05
CA ASN A 107 -10.33 21.98 30.09
C ASN A 107 -10.95 22.12 28.69
N SER A 108 -11.31 23.36 28.33
CA SER A 108 -11.96 23.68 27.05
C SER A 108 -11.11 23.33 25.83
N ALA A 109 -9.77 23.39 25.93
CA ALA A 109 -8.89 23.03 24.82
C ALA A 109 -8.97 21.53 24.48
N VAL A 110 -9.12 20.67 25.51
CA VAL A 110 -9.34 19.23 25.33
C VAL A 110 -10.73 18.97 24.78
N GLU A 111 -11.75 19.62 25.33
CA GLU A 111 -13.13 19.52 24.82
C GLU A 111 -13.24 19.89 23.34
N GLU A 112 -12.67 21.03 22.93
CA GLU A 112 -12.64 21.47 21.54
C GLU A 112 -11.90 20.47 20.64
N ALA A 113 -10.77 19.92 21.11
CA ALA A 113 -10.03 18.92 20.35
C ALA A 113 -10.87 17.67 20.12
N LEU A 114 -11.55 17.16 21.15
CA LEU A 114 -12.46 16.02 21.04
C LEU A 114 -13.64 16.30 20.10
N ARG A 115 -14.23 17.51 20.16
CA ARG A 115 -15.29 17.94 19.22
C ARG A 115 -14.80 17.97 17.78
N ARG A 116 -13.61 18.50 17.53
CA ARG A 116 -12.99 18.49 16.19
C ARG A 116 -12.72 17.07 15.70
N TRP A 117 -12.21 16.18 16.56
CA TRP A 117 -11.97 14.79 16.19
C TRP A 117 -13.26 14.03 15.91
N ARG A 118 -14.29 14.22 16.74
CA ARG A 118 -15.63 13.65 16.50
C ARG A 118 -16.16 14.06 15.13
N GLU A 119 -16.00 15.33 14.77
CA GLU A 119 -16.46 15.82 13.47
C GLU A 119 -15.61 15.28 12.32
N MET A 120 -14.29 15.18 12.48
CA MET A 120 -13.36 14.68 11.45
C MET A 120 -13.50 13.17 11.21
N LEU A 121 -13.80 12.41 12.25
CA LEU A 121 -13.87 10.95 12.23
C LEU A 121 -15.28 10.40 12.03
N ARG A 122 -16.25 11.24 11.62
CA ARG A 122 -17.53 10.75 11.12
C ARG A 122 -17.30 9.81 9.92
N PRO A 123 -17.99 8.66 9.81
CA PRO A 123 -17.76 7.69 8.74
C PRO A 123 -17.70 8.31 7.33
N GLU A 124 -18.56 9.29 7.05
CA GLU A 124 -18.66 9.97 5.76
C GLU A 124 -17.47 10.90 5.47
N ARG A 125 -16.73 11.31 6.51
CA ARG A 125 -15.55 12.18 6.42
C ARG A 125 -14.23 11.44 6.53
N VAL A 126 -14.24 10.17 6.93
CA VAL A 126 -13.03 9.34 6.98
C VAL A 126 -12.28 9.28 5.64
N PRO A 127 -12.94 9.18 4.46
CA PRO A 127 -12.22 9.25 3.18
C PRO A 127 -11.37 10.52 3.03
N HIS A 128 -11.89 11.68 3.46
CA HIS A 128 -11.14 12.93 3.45
C HIS A 128 -9.94 12.87 4.41
N TYR A 129 -10.14 12.33 5.62
CA TYR A 129 -9.05 12.16 6.59
C TYR A 129 -7.94 11.24 6.05
N LEU A 130 -8.28 10.14 5.37
CA LEU A 130 -7.32 9.24 4.75
C LEU A 130 -6.52 9.94 3.65
N ALA A 131 -7.19 10.68 2.76
CA ALA A 131 -6.52 11.45 1.71
C ALA A 131 -5.46 12.41 2.28
N LEU A 132 -5.71 12.98 3.46
CA LEU A 132 -4.77 13.86 4.15
C LEU A 132 -3.56 13.11 4.72
N LEU A 133 -3.78 11.93 5.31
CA LEU A 133 -2.68 11.07 5.79
C LEU A 133 -1.78 10.67 4.63
N PHE A 134 -2.34 10.22 3.51
CA PHE A 134 -1.56 9.89 2.31
C PHE A 134 -0.82 11.09 1.71
N ARG A 135 -1.44 12.28 1.71
CA ARG A 135 -0.78 13.51 1.26
C ARG A 135 0.47 13.80 2.09
N ARG A 136 0.36 13.69 3.42
CA ARG A 136 1.51 13.86 4.34
C ARG A 136 2.63 12.87 4.06
N MET A 137 2.31 11.65 3.65
CA MET A 137 3.31 10.63 3.32
C MET A 137 4.15 10.96 2.09
N SER A 138 3.63 11.78 1.15
CA SER A 138 4.33 12.06 -0.11
C SER A 138 5.69 12.76 0.10
N GLU A 139 5.76 13.67 1.07
CA GLU A 139 6.93 14.49 1.39
C GLU A 139 7.57 14.08 2.73
N ALA A 140 7.09 13.02 3.37
CA ALA A 140 7.58 12.61 4.68
C ALA A 140 8.84 11.75 4.61
N SER A 141 9.62 11.81 5.70
CA SER A 141 10.65 10.83 6.04
C SER A 141 10.04 9.45 6.30
N SER A 142 10.86 8.39 6.28
CA SER A 142 10.41 7.01 6.52
C SER A 142 9.67 6.84 7.86
N LYS A 143 10.08 7.58 8.91
CA LYS A 143 9.38 7.59 10.20
C LYS A 143 7.99 8.24 10.10
N GLY A 144 7.86 9.31 9.32
CA GLY A 144 6.59 9.99 9.09
C GLY A 144 5.61 9.13 8.26
N ILE A 145 6.14 8.39 7.29
CA ILE A 145 5.38 7.38 6.52
C ILE A 145 4.86 6.30 7.48
N ALA A 146 5.73 5.68 8.28
CA ALA A 146 5.33 4.62 9.22
C ALA A 146 4.29 5.09 10.24
N ARG A 147 4.36 6.34 10.71
CA ARG A 147 3.34 6.93 11.59
C ARG A 147 1.99 7.06 10.89
N SER A 148 1.97 7.56 9.67
CA SER A 148 0.73 7.73 8.90
C SER A 148 0.12 6.37 8.54
N GLU A 149 0.96 5.38 8.20
CA GLU A 149 0.53 4.00 7.95
C GLU A 149 -0.14 3.39 9.18
N ARG A 150 0.44 3.53 10.39
CA ARG A 150 -0.22 3.08 11.64
C ARG A 150 -1.61 3.69 11.81
N HIS A 151 -1.75 4.99 11.57
CA HIS A 151 -3.06 5.66 11.67
C HIS A 151 -4.06 5.11 10.65
N ILE A 152 -3.64 4.90 9.40
CA ILE A 152 -4.49 4.35 8.35
C ILE A 152 -4.95 2.93 8.73
N VAL A 153 -4.04 2.08 9.22
CA VAL A 153 -4.33 0.71 9.67
C VAL A 153 -5.42 0.70 10.75
N HIS A 154 -5.31 1.55 11.78
CA HIS A 154 -6.33 1.63 12.82
C HIS A 154 -7.68 2.13 12.29
N VAL A 155 -7.68 3.09 11.39
CA VAL A 155 -8.90 3.60 10.76
C VAL A 155 -9.57 2.51 9.91
N LEU A 156 -8.81 1.73 9.14
CA LEU A 156 -9.34 0.63 8.33
C LEU A 156 -9.92 -0.49 9.19
N ALA A 157 -9.23 -0.85 10.28
CA ALA A 157 -9.74 -1.83 11.23
C ALA A 157 -11.07 -1.37 11.86
N TRP A 158 -11.16 -0.09 12.23
CA TRP A 158 -12.38 0.51 12.74
C TRP A 158 -13.51 0.55 11.70
N ALA A 159 -13.18 0.88 10.45
CA ALA A 159 -14.15 0.98 9.35
C ALA A 159 -14.90 -0.34 9.06
N LYS A 160 -14.38 -1.49 9.51
CA LYS A 160 -15.08 -2.78 9.42
C LYS A 160 -16.42 -2.78 10.16
N THR A 161 -16.58 -1.93 11.18
CA THR A 161 -17.81 -1.82 11.98
C THR A 161 -18.80 -0.79 11.43
N PHE A 162 -18.44 -0.08 10.37
CA PHE A 162 -19.30 0.94 9.77
C PHE A 162 -20.40 0.33 8.93
N ASP A 163 -21.38 1.16 8.56
CA ASP A 163 -22.34 0.77 7.57
C ASP A 163 -21.64 0.43 6.24
N PRO A 164 -22.24 -0.45 5.43
CA PRO A 164 -21.58 -0.97 4.25
C PRO A 164 -21.19 0.16 3.23
N ALA A 165 -22.01 1.19 3.06
CA ALA A 165 -21.72 2.28 2.12
C ALA A 165 -20.49 3.11 2.54
N ALA A 166 -20.39 3.47 3.82
CA ALA A 166 -19.23 4.19 4.35
C ALA A 166 -17.95 3.34 4.25
N ALA A 167 -18.01 2.06 4.59
CA ALA A 167 -16.87 1.13 4.48
C ALA A 167 -16.37 1.03 3.02
N GLY A 168 -17.29 0.92 2.05
CA GLY A 168 -16.96 0.90 0.63
C GLY A 168 -16.27 2.18 0.15
N ALA A 169 -16.74 3.35 0.59
CA ALA A 169 -16.12 4.64 0.26
C ALA A 169 -14.70 4.76 0.84
N ILE A 170 -14.49 4.27 2.06
CA ILE A 170 -13.19 4.24 2.75
C ILE A 170 -12.20 3.32 2.02
N ALA A 171 -12.62 2.09 1.66
CA ALA A 171 -11.78 1.15 0.92
C ALA A 171 -11.35 1.75 -0.44
N ARG A 172 -12.30 2.33 -1.18
CA ARG A 172 -12.04 2.98 -2.47
C ARG A 172 -11.03 4.11 -2.36
N GLU A 173 -11.23 5.03 -1.41
CA GLU A 173 -10.32 6.16 -1.25
C GLU A 173 -8.93 5.69 -0.81
N THR A 174 -8.84 4.66 0.04
CA THR A 174 -7.56 4.07 0.47
C THR A 174 -6.77 3.50 -0.70
N LEU A 175 -7.39 2.65 -1.53
CA LEU A 175 -6.71 2.06 -2.70
C LEU A 175 -6.28 3.13 -3.70
N LYS A 176 -7.16 4.10 -4.00
CA LYS A 176 -6.84 5.21 -4.89
C LYS A 176 -5.61 5.98 -4.42
N ARG A 177 -5.54 6.33 -3.12
CA ARG A 177 -4.40 7.07 -2.58
C ARG A 177 -3.14 6.23 -2.44
N ALA A 178 -3.27 4.93 -2.18
CA ALA A 178 -2.15 4.02 -2.22
C ALA A 178 -1.52 3.96 -3.63
N VAL A 179 -2.33 3.90 -4.69
CA VAL A 179 -1.84 3.97 -6.09
C VAL A 179 -1.09 5.28 -6.33
N GLU A 180 -1.69 6.41 -5.96
CA GLU A 180 -1.07 7.74 -6.13
C GLU A 180 0.26 7.86 -5.38
N LEU A 181 0.31 7.41 -4.12
CA LEU A 181 1.54 7.41 -3.34
C LEU A 181 2.59 6.49 -3.96
N ARG A 182 2.22 5.26 -4.34
CA ARG A 182 3.16 4.27 -4.88
C ARG A 182 3.84 4.73 -6.16
N ARG A 183 3.12 5.46 -7.03
CA ARG A 183 3.68 6.08 -8.24
C ARG A 183 4.72 7.15 -7.92
N ARG A 184 4.53 7.92 -6.85
CA ARG A 184 5.46 8.97 -6.41
C ARG A 184 6.61 8.44 -5.56
N ARG A 185 6.34 7.40 -4.77
CA ARG A 185 7.21 6.78 -3.78
C ARG A 185 7.23 5.26 -3.96
N PRO A 186 8.00 4.74 -4.95
CA PRO A 186 8.17 3.30 -5.20
C PRO A 186 8.93 2.57 -4.08
N ASP A 187 9.35 3.26 -3.02
CA ASP A 187 9.89 2.69 -1.78
C ASP A 187 8.78 2.33 -0.76
N ALA A 188 7.66 3.04 -0.74
CA ALA A 188 6.57 2.82 0.21
C ALA A 188 5.64 1.68 -0.24
N GLU A 189 5.82 0.45 0.26
CA GLU A 189 5.00 -0.72 -0.14
C GLU A 189 3.64 -0.78 0.55
N LEU A 190 3.47 -0.12 1.70
CA LEU A 190 2.21 -0.01 2.43
C LEU A 190 1.55 -1.35 2.78
N MET A 191 2.36 -2.39 3.04
CA MET A 191 1.85 -3.75 3.22
C MET A 191 0.76 -3.85 4.30
N ALA A 192 0.91 -3.15 5.44
CA ALA A 192 -0.09 -3.21 6.51
C ALA A 192 -1.41 -2.54 6.08
N VAL A 193 -1.32 -1.44 5.33
CA VAL A 193 -2.49 -0.77 4.75
C VAL A 193 -3.20 -1.68 3.75
N LEU A 194 -2.45 -2.32 2.84
CA LEU A 194 -3.01 -3.22 1.83
C LEU A 194 -3.72 -4.40 2.49
N THR A 195 -3.10 -5.03 3.48
CA THR A 195 -3.70 -6.14 4.23
C THR A 195 -5.01 -5.73 4.89
N GLN A 196 -5.04 -4.63 5.64
CA GLN A 196 -6.27 -4.16 6.27
C GLN A 196 -7.34 -3.74 5.25
N THR A 197 -6.93 -3.24 4.09
CA THR A 197 -7.88 -2.89 3.02
C THR A 197 -8.51 -4.12 2.39
N VAL A 198 -7.74 -5.18 2.14
CA VAL A 198 -8.28 -6.47 1.66
C VAL A 198 -9.26 -7.04 2.69
N GLU A 199 -8.89 -7.08 3.97
CA GLU A 199 -9.78 -7.55 5.04
C GLU A 199 -11.07 -6.72 5.15
N LEU A 200 -10.99 -5.39 4.96
CA LEU A 200 -12.16 -4.51 4.95
C LEU A 200 -13.10 -4.84 3.79
N VAL A 201 -12.55 -5.01 2.57
CA VAL A 201 -13.33 -5.37 1.38
C VAL A 201 -13.99 -6.74 1.54
N GLU A 202 -13.27 -7.72 2.10
CA GLU A 202 -13.80 -9.07 2.35
C GLU A 202 -14.88 -9.08 3.43
N ALA A 203 -14.74 -8.27 4.48
CA ALA A 203 -15.76 -8.14 5.52
C ALA A 203 -17.06 -7.48 5.01
N GLN A 204 -16.98 -6.67 3.95
CA GLN A 204 -18.08 -5.83 3.44
C GLN A 204 -18.48 -6.18 1.99
N THR A 205 -18.37 -7.46 1.62
CA THR A 205 -18.58 -7.96 0.24
C THR A 205 -19.89 -7.54 -0.42
N ARG A 206 -20.99 -7.47 0.33
CA ARG A 206 -22.34 -7.13 -0.19
C ARG A 206 -22.40 -5.76 -0.88
N VAL A 207 -21.67 -4.77 -0.35
CA VAL A 207 -21.64 -3.40 -0.92
C VAL A 207 -21.20 -3.41 -2.37
N PHE A 208 -20.20 -4.23 -2.66
CA PHE A 208 -19.58 -4.31 -3.96
C PHE A 208 -20.40 -5.17 -4.92
N GLU A 209 -21.20 -6.11 -4.40
CA GLU A 209 -22.19 -6.85 -5.18
C GLU A 209 -23.33 -5.91 -5.63
N ASP A 210 -23.75 -4.98 -4.77
CA ASP A 210 -24.84 -4.04 -5.04
C ASP A 210 -24.44 -2.80 -5.87
N ASP A 211 -23.16 -2.40 -5.85
CA ASP A 211 -22.62 -1.27 -6.63
C ASP A 211 -21.49 -1.69 -7.59
N PRO A 212 -21.83 -2.03 -8.86
CA PRO A 212 -20.84 -2.43 -9.88
C PRO A 212 -19.80 -1.36 -10.20
N LYS A 213 -20.15 -0.06 -10.06
CA LYS A 213 -19.18 1.03 -10.32
C LYS A 213 -18.12 1.07 -9.24
N LEU A 214 -18.53 0.86 -7.99
CA LEU A 214 -17.62 0.75 -6.87
C LEU A 214 -16.72 -0.48 -7.02
N ALA A 215 -17.28 -1.66 -7.28
CA ALA A 215 -16.53 -2.90 -7.53
C ALA A 215 -15.47 -2.72 -8.62
N LYS A 216 -15.83 -2.12 -9.75
CA LYS A 216 -14.90 -1.82 -10.84
C LYS A 216 -13.77 -0.87 -10.42
N SER A 217 -14.06 0.12 -9.57
CA SER A 217 -13.02 1.03 -9.03
C SER A 217 -12.06 0.28 -8.12
N ILE A 218 -12.55 -0.59 -7.23
CA ILE A 218 -11.73 -1.41 -6.33
C ILE A 218 -10.81 -2.29 -7.17
N LEU A 219 -11.36 -3.08 -8.10
CA LEU A 219 -10.58 -3.97 -8.97
C LEU A 219 -9.51 -3.23 -9.77
N ARG A 220 -9.84 -2.07 -10.36
CA ARG A 220 -8.88 -1.26 -11.11
C ARG A 220 -7.72 -0.81 -10.23
N ASP A 221 -8.00 -0.27 -9.05
CA ASP A 221 -6.96 0.30 -8.18
C ASP A 221 -6.13 -0.82 -7.51
N THR A 222 -6.74 -1.95 -7.16
CA THR A 222 -6.06 -3.17 -6.73
C THR A 222 -5.15 -3.74 -7.82
N LEU A 223 -5.61 -3.80 -9.07
CA LEU A 223 -4.78 -4.23 -10.21
C LEU A 223 -3.59 -3.30 -10.42
N ALA A 224 -3.79 -1.99 -10.33
CA ALA A 224 -2.70 -1.02 -10.43
C ALA A 224 -1.66 -1.21 -9.31
N LEU A 225 -2.11 -1.48 -8.08
CA LEU A 225 -1.20 -1.79 -6.96
C LEU A 225 -0.47 -3.12 -7.15
N PHE A 226 -1.11 -4.14 -7.71
CA PHE A 226 -0.47 -5.41 -8.06
C PHE A 226 0.65 -5.19 -9.09
N LEU A 227 0.39 -4.42 -10.15
CA LEU A 227 1.37 -4.13 -11.20
C LEU A 227 2.56 -3.31 -10.67
N LEU A 228 2.30 -2.31 -9.82
CA LEU A 228 3.34 -1.48 -9.16
C LEU A 228 4.04 -2.17 -7.99
N GLY A 229 3.49 -3.29 -7.51
CA GLY A 229 3.91 -3.99 -6.30
C GLY A 229 5.09 -4.92 -6.54
N ARG A 230 5.89 -5.15 -5.49
CA ARG A 230 6.89 -6.23 -5.45
C ARG A 230 6.24 -7.55 -5.04
N ALA A 231 7.04 -8.61 -4.96
CA ALA A 231 6.56 -9.97 -4.66
C ALA A 231 5.62 -10.06 -3.43
N PRO A 232 5.87 -9.39 -2.28
CA PRO A 232 4.97 -9.48 -1.12
C PRO A 232 3.58 -8.89 -1.39
N ALA A 233 3.53 -7.68 -1.97
CA ALA A 233 2.27 -7.04 -2.36
C ALA A 233 1.53 -7.86 -3.42
N ARG A 234 2.25 -8.42 -4.40
CA ARG A 234 1.66 -9.29 -5.42
C ARG A 234 1.06 -10.56 -4.82
N ALA A 235 1.77 -11.22 -3.90
CA ALA A 235 1.28 -12.41 -3.22
C ALA A 235 0.01 -12.15 -2.38
N LEU A 236 -0.13 -10.95 -1.82
CA LEU A 236 -1.34 -10.52 -1.12
C LEU A 236 -2.50 -10.23 -2.09
N LEU A 237 -2.24 -9.48 -3.17
CA LEU A 237 -3.30 -8.95 -4.03
C LEU A 237 -3.76 -9.91 -5.13
N GLU A 238 -2.92 -10.85 -5.56
CA GLU A 238 -3.27 -11.84 -6.59
C GLU A 238 -4.48 -12.71 -6.20
N PRO A 239 -4.53 -13.38 -5.03
CA PRO A 239 -5.69 -14.18 -4.65
C PRO A 239 -6.95 -13.32 -4.52
N ALA A 240 -6.82 -12.10 -3.96
CA ALA A 240 -7.93 -11.16 -3.85
C ALA A 240 -8.50 -10.78 -5.23
N LEU A 241 -7.65 -10.45 -6.20
CA LEU A 241 -8.08 -10.15 -7.58
C LEU A 241 -8.81 -11.33 -8.23
N ILE A 242 -8.31 -12.56 -8.08
CA ILE A 242 -8.95 -13.75 -8.65
C ILE A 242 -10.34 -13.94 -8.05
N VAL A 243 -10.46 -13.88 -6.71
CA VAL A 243 -11.74 -14.07 -6.02
C VAL A 243 -12.73 -12.96 -6.34
N TRP A 244 -12.31 -11.70 -6.26
CA TRP A 244 -13.19 -10.56 -6.45
C TRP A 244 -13.67 -10.40 -7.89
N THR A 245 -12.81 -10.69 -8.88
CA THR A 245 -13.23 -10.64 -10.30
C THR A 245 -14.28 -11.69 -10.65
N GLU A 246 -14.17 -12.88 -10.05
CA GLU A 246 -15.18 -13.94 -10.17
C GLU A 246 -16.47 -13.54 -9.46
N ARG A 247 -16.37 -13.12 -8.19
CA ARG A 247 -17.52 -12.77 -7.37
C ARG A 247 -18.36 -11.63 -7.94
N TRP A 248 -17.70 -10.59 -8.44
CA TRP A 248 -18.38 -9.40 -8.96
C TRP A 248 -18.57 -9.41 -10.48
N GLY A 249 -18.25 -10.52 -11.17
CA GLY A 249 -18.51 -10.65 -12.61
C GLY A 249 -17.69 -9.72 -13.52
N HIS A 250 -16.52 -9.24 -13.07
CA HIS A 250 -15.69 -8.26 -13.78
C HIS A 250 -14.36 -8.85 -14.30
N ARG A 251 -14.28 -10.16 -14.48
CA ARG A 251 -13.06 -10.84 -14.96
C ARG A 251 -12.59 -10.34 -16.32
N ALA A 252 -13.49 -10.24 -17.29
CA ALA A 252 -13.16 -9.76 -18.64
C ALA A 252 -12.63 -8.31 -18.63
N ASP A 253 -13.20 -7.44 -17.80
CA ASP A 253 -12.73 -6.07 -17.61
C ASP A 253 -11.29 -6.04 -17.07
N VAL A 254 -11.00 -6.85 -16.05
CA VAL A 254 -9.66 -6.94 -15.45
C VAL A 254 -8.64 -7.54 -16.43
N ILE A 255 -9.02 -8.56 -17.20
CA ILE A 255 -8.15 -9.12 -18.26
C ILE A 255 -7.81 -8.04 -19.29
N ALA A 256 -8.81 -7.29 -19.77
CA ALA A 256 -8.60 -6.23 -20.76
C ALA A 256 -7.65 -5.14 -20.24
N GLU A 257 -7.86 -4.70 -19.00
CA GLU A 257 -7.04 -3.68 -18.35
C GLU A 257 -5.62 -4.16 -18.06
N LEU A 258 -5.47 -5.41 -17.60
CA LEU A 258 -4.17 -6.05 -17.38
C LEU A 258 -3.38 -6.08 -18.68
N LYS A 259 -3.98 -6.52 -19.80
CA LYS A 259 -3.33 -6.52 -21.12
C LYS A 259 -2.91 -5.12 -21.57
N ARG A 260 -3.72 -4.10 -21.28
CA ARG A 260 -3.43 -2.70 -21.67
C ARG A 260 -2.18 -2.15 -20.98
N GLN A 261 -1.90 -2.60 -19.75
CA GLN A 261 -0.77 -2.13 -18.95
C GLN A 261 0.41 -3.12 -18.90
N LEU A 262 0.29 -4.27 -19.56
CA LEU A 262 1.23 -5.38 -19.46
C LEU A 262 2.57 -5.04 -20.13
N SER A 263 3.67 -5.24 -19.39
CA SER A 263 5.01 -5.21 -19.94
C SER A 263 5.48 -6.61 -20.33
N GLU A 264 6.24 -6.74 -21.42
CA GLU A 264 6.79 -8.03 -21.88
C GLU A 264 7.70 -8.70 -20.84
N ALA A 265 8.34 -7.93 -19.97
CA ALA A 265 9.24 -8.46 -18.93
C ALA A 265 8.53 -8.87 -17.63
N ASP A 266 7.22 -8.59 -17.49
CA ASP A 266 6.51 -8.78 -16.21
C ASP A 266 5.93 -10.19 -16.09
N THR A 267 6.79 -11.14 -15.70
CA THR A 267 6.46 -12.55 -15.54
C THR A 267 5.34 -12.78 -14.52
N GLY A 268 5.29 -12.00 -13.43
CA GLY A 268 4.24 -12.09 -12.41
C GLY A 268 2.88 -11.62 -12.92
N ALA A 269 2.84 -10.58 -13.75
CA ALA A 269 1.61 -10.14 -14.40
C ALA A 269 1.10 -11.17 -15.42
N TYR A 270 1.99 -11.82 -16.16
CA TYR A 270 1.63 -12.96 -17.01
C TYR A 270 1.12 -14.17 -16.21
N ALA A 271 1.65 -14.41 -15.01
CA ALA A 271 1.15 -15.47 -14.13
C ALA A 271 -0.30 -15.21 -13.68
N LEU A 272 -0.61 -13.97 -13.27
CA LEU A 272 -1.99 -13.57 -12.95
C LEU A 272 -2.90 -13.69 -14.18
N LEU A 273 -2.47 -13.20 -15.34
CA LEU A 273 -3.23 -13.27 -16.59
C LEU A 273 -3.58 -14.71 -16.96
N ALA A 274 -2.62 -15.63 -16.84
CA ALA A 274 -2.85 -17.06 -17.05
C ALA A 274 -3.92 -17.60 -16.09
N LYS A 275 -3.82 -17.32 -14.79
CA LYS A 275 -4.82 -17.78 -13.80
C LYS A 275 -6.22 -17.28 -14.14
N LEU A 276 -6.35 -16.04 -14.63
CA LEU A 276 -7.63 -15.47 -15.08
C LEU A 276 -8.17 -16.18 -16.33
N TYR A 277 -7.35 -16.42 -17.36
CA TYR A 277 -7.77 -17.15 -18.56
C TYR A 277 -8.20 -18.59 -18.25
N ARG A 278 -7.49 -19.27 -17.36
CA ARG A 278 -7.84 -20.62 -16.92
C ARG A 278 -9.26 -20.67 -16.33
N ARG A 279 -9.65 -19.65 -15.54
CA ARG A 279 -11.00 -19.54 -14.96
C ARG A 279 -12.07 -19.20 -15.99
N GLU A 280 -11.72 -18.61 -17.13
CA GLU A 280 -12.64 -18.42 -18.28
C GLU A 280 -12.72 -19.66 -19.20
N GLY A 281 -11.89 -20.69 -18.99
CA GLY A 281 -11.80 -21.82 -19.92
C GLY A 281 -11.07 -21.49 -21.22
N ARG A 282 -10.33 -20.38 -21.27
CA ARG A 282 -9.58 -19.91 -22.45
C ARG A 282 -8.20 -20.56 -22.49
N ILE A 283 -8.16 -21.81 -22.91
CA ILE A 283 -6.97 -22.66 -22.81
C ILE A 283 -5.81 -22.11 -23.64
N GLU A 284 -6.03 -21.72 -24.90
CA GLU A 284 -4.94 -21.25 -25.77
C GLU A 284 -4.27 -19.98 -25.22
N GLU A 285 -5.06 -19.01 -24.74
CA GLU A 285 -4.52 -17.79 -24.15
C GLU A 285 -3.90 -18.03 -22.76
N TYR A 286 -4.44 -18.99 -22.00
CA TYR A 286 -3.81 -19.48 -20.77
C TYR A 286 -2.39 -20.00 -21.04
N GLU A 287 -2.22 -20.84 -22.07
CA GLU A 287 -0.92 -21.40 -22.41
C GLU A 287 0.06 -20.31 -22.87
N ALA A 288 -0.41 -19.40 -23.73
CA ALA A 288 0.40 -18.28 -24.21
C ALA A 288 0.87 -17.38 -23.06
N ALA A 289 -0.02 -17.07 -22.11
CA ALA A 289 0.32 -16.31 -20.91
C ALA A 289 1.27 -17.10 -19.98
N ARG A 290 1.00 -18.39 -19.74
CA ARG A 290 1.88 -19.21 -18.88
C ARG A 290 3.28 -19.26 -19.42
N GLN A 291 3.47 -19.47 -20.71
CA GLN A 291 4.78 -19.52 -21.36
C GLN A 291 5.65 -18.27 -21.11
N LYS A 292 5.04 -17.10 -20.90
CA LYS A 292 5.73 -15.85 -20.57
C LYS A 292 5.96 -15.65 -19.07
N SER A 293 5.31 -16.46 -18.22
CA SER A 293 5.44 -16.43 -16.76
C SER A 293 6.43 -17.45 -16.18
N LEU A 294 6.82 -18.48 -16.94
CA LEU A 294 7.69 -19.56 -16.43
C LEU A 294 9.12 -19.06 -16.22
N VAL A 295 9.59 -19.05 -14.99
CA VAL A 295 10.94 -18.56 -14.63
C VAL A 295 11.79 -19.59 -13.90
N SER A 296 11.16 -20.58 -13.27
CA SER A 296 11.81 -21.61 -12.47
C SER A 296 11.51 -23.02 -12.97
N GLU A 297 12.34 -23.99 -12.59
CA GLU A 297 12.08 -25.41 -12.89
C GLU A 297 10.72 -25.86 -12.36
N GLU A 298 10.34 -25.38 -11.18
CA GLU A 298 9.05 -25.69 -10.55
C GLU A 298 7.87 -25.20 -11.39
N ASP A 299 7.96 -24.00 -11.98
CA ASP A 299 6.91 -23.48 -12.87
C ASP A 299 6.68 -24.38 -14.09
N TYR A 300 7.77 -24.89 -14.67
CA TYR A 300 7.71 -25.80 -15.81
C TYR A 300 7.15 -27.16 -15.42
N LEU A 301 7.55 -27.70 -14.27
CA LEU A 301 7.03 -28.96 -13.74
C LEU A 301 5.53 -28.87 -13.43
N GLU A 302 5.07 -27.80 -12.79
CA GLU A 302 3.64 -27.59 -12.51
C GLU A 302 2.81 -27.61 -13.80
N LEU A 303 3.26 -26.91 -14.83
CA LEU A 303 2.58 -26.88 -16.13
C LEU A 303 2.68 -28.22 -16.87
N PHE A 304 3.82 -28.89 -16.78
CA PHE A 304 4.04 -30.22 -17.35
C PHE A 304 3.05 -31.24 -16.76
N GLU A 305 2.97 -31.32 -15.43
CA GLU A 305 2.06 -32.24 -14.74
C GLU A 305 0.60 -31.88 -14.98
N HIS A 306 0.28 -30.59 -15.05
CA HIS A 306 -1.06 -30.16 -15.43
C HIS A 306 -1.50 -30.77 -16.76
N TYR A 307 -0.65 -30.71 -17.79
CA TYR A 307 -0.99 -31.30 -19.09
C TYR A 307 -1.15 -32.80 -19.05
N LEU A 308 -0.37 -33.52 -18.25
CA LEU A 308 -0.57 -34.95 -18.08
C LEU A 308 -1.92 -35.27 -17.41
N GLN A 309 -2.28 -34.52 -16.37
CA GLN A 309 -3.56 -34.67 -15.68
C GLN A 309 -4.76 -34.41 -16.59
N VAL A 310 -4.66 -33.44 -17.50
CA VAL A 310 -5.71 -33.14 -18.49
C VAL A 310 -5.56 -33.91 -19.81
N ASN A 311 -4.72 -34.95 -19.84
CA ASN A 311 -4.49 -35.86 -20.97
C ASN A 311 -4.04 -35.18 -22.28
N TYR A 312 -3.11 -34.22 -22.16
CA TYR A 312 -2.38 -33.61 -23.28
C TYR A 312 -0.87 -33.90 -23.23
N PRO A 313 -0.45 -35.16 -23.36
CA PRO A 313 0.95 -35.59 -23.26
C PRO A 313 1.88 -34.89 -24.25
N ASP A 314 1.43 -34.62 -25.49
CA ASP A 314 2.22 -33.85 -26.46
C ASP A 314 2.54 -32.43 -25.97
N ARG A 315 1.60 -31.80 -25.24
CA ARG A 315 1.80 -30.47 -24.66
C ARG A 315 2.77 -30.52 -23.48
N ALA A 316 2.66 -31.57 -22.65
CA ALA A 316 3.61 -31.83 -21.58
C ALA A 316 5.04 -31.96 -22.14
N MET A 317 5.25 -32.79 -23.17
CA MET A 317 6.55 -32.96 -23.82
C MET A 317 7.12 -31.62 -24.32
N ARG A 318 6.32 -30.83 -25.06
CA ARG A 318 6.76 -29.50 -25.56
C ARG A 318 7.18 -28.55 -24.45
N VAL A 319 6.45 -28.51 -23.35
CA VAL A 319 6.80 -27.67 -22.19
C VAL A 319 8.06 -28.18 -21.50
N GLY A 320 8.21 -29.49 -21.34
CA GLY A 320 9.42 -30.10 -20.78
C GLY A 320 10.67 -29.77 -21.60
N GLU A 321 10.61 -29.96 -22.92
CA GLU A 321 11.72 -29.64 -23.82
C GLU A 321 12.09 -28.16 -23.79
N ARG A 322 11.08 -27.27 -23.75
CA ARG A 322 11.31 -25.83 -23.63
C ARG A 322 11.95 -25.49 -22.29
N GLY A 323 11.46 -26.03 -21.18
CA GLY A 323 12.01 -25.77 -19.86
C GLY A 323 13.48 -26.17 -19.76
N ILE A 324 13.84 -27.34 -20.30
CA ILE A 324 15.23 -27.80 -20.36
C ILE A 324 16.09 -26.85 -21.20
N ARG A 325 15.57 -26.36 -22.33
CA ARG A 325 16.29 -25.41 -23.19
C ARG A 325 16.51 -24.06 -22.50
N MET A 326 15.51 -23.56 -21.76
CA MET A 326 15.55 -22.25 -21.11
C MET A 326 16.38 -22.25 -19.83
N LEU A 327 16.28 -23.31 -19.02
CA LEU A 327 16.90 -23.39 -17.70
C LEU A 327 18.27 -24.06 -17.73
N GLY A 328 18.63 -24.75 -18.82
CA GLY A 328 19.90 -25.46 -18.94
C GLY A 328 20.09 -26.44 -17.79
N SER A 329 21.26 -26.44 -17.14
CA SER A 329 21.59 -27.32 -16.01
C SER A 329 20.66 -27.19 -14.78
N ASN A 330 19.83 -26.15 -14.68
CA ASN A 330 18.89 -25.99 -13.56
C ASN A 330 17.57 -26.77 -13.72
N ALA A 331 17.35 -27.45 -14.85
CA ALA A 331 16.15 -28.28 -15.12
C ALA A 331 16.37 -29.80 -14.93
N SER A 332 17.04 -30.22 -13.85
CA SER A 332 17.36 -31.65 -13.61
C SER A 332 16.12 -32.51 -13.38
N ARG A 333 15.24 -32.12 -12.47
CA ARG A 333 13.98 -32.82 -12.15
C ARG A 333 13.05 -32.84 -13.37
N LEU A 334 12.98 -31.73 -14.11
CA LEU A 334 12.18 -31.65 -15.34
C LEU A 334 12.73 -32.59 -16.42
N ALA A 335 14.05 -32.71 -16.55
CA ALA A 335 14.67 -33.62 -17.51
C ALA A 335 14.42 -35.09 -17.16
N GLU A 336 14.51 -35.45 -15.88
CA GLU A 336 14.18 -36.80 -15.41
C GLU A 336 12.71 -37.12 -15.67
N ARG A 337 11.81 -36.18 -15.35
CA ARG A 337 10.38 -36.38 -15.57
C ARG A 337 10.00 -36.50 -17.05
N LEU A 338 10.62 -35.69 -17.92
CA LEU A 338 10.43 -35.78 -19.37
C LEU A 338 10.99 -37.10 -19.92
N ALA A 339 12.14 -37.57 -19.42
CA ALA A 339 12.70 -38.86 -19.83
C ALA A 339 11.76 -40.02 -19.49
N ALA A 340 11.18 -40.03 -18.28
CA ALA A 340 10.19 -41.02 -17.89
C ALA A 340 8.95 -41.01 -18.81
N LEU A 341 8.44 -39.82 -19.16
CA LEU A 341 7.33 -39.71 -20.11
C LEU A 341 7.70 -40.25 -21.51
N TYR A 342 8.93 -40.00 -21.98
CA TYR A 342 9.40 -40.59 -23.24
C TYR A 342 9.46 -42.11 -23.18
N GLU A 343 9.89 -42.71 -22.07
CA GLU A 343 9.89 -44.17 -21.89
C GLU A 343 8.47 -44.75 -21.87
N GLU A 344 7.54 -44.12 -21.14
CA GLU A 344 6.11 -44.49 -21.12
C GLU A 344 5.51 -44.50 -22.54
N TRP A 345 6.00 -43.62 -23.42
CA TRP A 345 5.55 -43.48 -24.81
C TRP A 345 6.38 -44.29 -25.83
N GLY A 346 7.32 -45.12 -25.37
CA GLY A 346 8.15 -45.97 -26.23
C GLY A 346 9.30 -45.24 -26.94
N GLU A 347 9.57 -43.98 -26.60
CA GLU A 347 10.66 -43.17 -27.15
C GLU A 347 11.98 -43.31 -26.36
N THR A 348 12.39 -44.56 -26.06
CA THR A 348 13.55 -44.88 -25.21
C THR A 348 14.87 -44.24 -25.67
N ALA A 349 15.09 -44.14 -26.98
CA ALA A 349 16.27 -43.47 -27.53
C ALA A 349 16.33 -41.97 -27.22
N ARG A 350 15.18 -41.29 -27.14
CA ARG A 350 15.10 -39.87 -26.74
C ARG A 350 15.34 -39.71 -25.24
N ALA A 351 14.74 -40.58 -24.43
CA ALA A 351 14.97 -40.62 -22.98
C ALA A 351 16.46 -40.78 -22.63
N GLU A 352 17.13 -41.78 -23.22
CA GLU A 352 18.56 -42.00 -22.99
C GLU A 352 19.42 -40.80 -23.42
N LYS A 353 19.12 -40.20 -24.57
CA LYS A 353 19.87 -39.04 -25.08
C LYS A 353 19.75 -37.84 -24.14
N LEU A 354 18.58 -37.63 -23.56
CA LEU A 354 18.32 -36.55 -22.61
C LEU A 354 19.16 -36.73 -21.33
N LEU A 355 19.16 -37.94 -20.76
CA LEU A 355 19.91 -38.27 -19.55
C LEU A 355 21.44 -38.30 -19.78
N LYS A 356 21.90 -38.81 -20.94
CA LYS A 356 23.33 -38.85 -21.30
C LYS A 356 23.94 -37.46 -21.46
N ARG A 357 23.20 -36.51 -22.04
CA ARG A 357 23.65 -35.12 -22.19
C ARG A 357 23.88 -34.43 -20.84
N ARG A 358 23.07 -34.77 -19.84
CA ARG A 358 23.16 -34.24 -18.47
C ARG A 358 24.31 -34.80 -17.66
N ARG A 359 24.63 -36.09 -17.79
CA ARG A 359 25.78 -36.70 -17.06
C ARG A 359 27.14 -36.12 -17.47
N ARG A 360 27.22 -35.29 -18.52
CA ARG A 360 28.45 -34.70 -19.07
C ARG A 360 28.63 -33.20 -18.77
N THR A 361 27.62 -32.55 -18.20
CA THR A 361 27.60 -31.15 -17.75
C THR A 361 27.48 -31.11 -16.24
#